data_AF-A0A4R2T2B8-F1
#
_entry.id   AF-A0A4R2T2B8-F1
#
_cell.length_a   1.000
_cell.length_b   1.000
_cell.length_c   1.000
_cell.angle_alpha   90.00
_cell.angle_beta   90.00
_cell.angle_gamma   90.00
#
_symmetry.space_group_name_H-M   'P 1'
#
loop_
_entity.id
_entity.type
_entity.pdbx_description
1 polymer ?
#
loop_
_entity_poly.entity_id
_entity_poly.type
_entity_poly.pdbx_seq_one_letter_code
_entity_poly.pdbx_strand_id
1 'polypeptide(L)'
;MKYWTVNDLAANVDVPYDVIRVHANILRLTENLETDSKQCLIKIGKYVDDCEDDDPSVFRVILELAPGVVLPVEYGMADCLGEDWQRDEAQGVIDEVESALDECVPQLERLANMLHTARLRARKCVSSWMTSGLHGDFVDVRLATYDHWRGDAEPAIVVLIESIDTGTLRRTIEEIPIETIEVLEERLSHYRRDLERLQRSRADLMLLGASGTVNQLALNAMAYCTDEASALRRFATEDGFRLPDETHILMRYGEVRAASSPTNQLVEFSEDRFTIFSLYVPAARLKEAVGKPVTELVNHAFLTDDMIVTAATSHYDDGLPFVSVRLDVPVWLFCSVTGRKWKPDLQEGASTSPVSSSSAAIVPFPPRDR
;
A
#
# COMPACT_ATOMS: atom_id res chain seq x y z
N MET A 1 18.07 10.28 2.85
CA MET A 1 18.82 9.97 1.62
C MET A 1 18.75 11.13 0.62
N LYS A 2 19.88 11.63 0.11
CA LYS A 2 19.96 12.70 -0.91
C LYS A 2 20.44 12.08 -2.22
N TYR A 3 19.76 12.39 -3.33
CA TYR A 3 20.18 11.97 -4.68
C TYR A 3 20.81 13.14 -5.43
N TRP A 4 21.86 12.85 -6.20
CA TRP A 4 22.47 13.76 -7.14
C TRP A 4 22.28 13.24 -8.57
N THR A 5 21.88 14.14 -9.46
CA THR A 5 21.78 13.91 -10.91
C THR A 5 22.99 14.46 -11.64
N VAL A 6 23.15 14.12 -12.92
CA VAL A 6 24.17 14.70 -13.82
C VAL A 6 24.16 16.23 -13.79
N ASN A 7 22.96 16.84 -13.72
CA ASN A 7 22.82 18.30 -13.67
C ASN A 7 23.29 18.89 -12.33
N ASP A 8 23.04 18.19 -11.22
CA ASP A 8 23.49 18.62 -9.89
C ASP A 8 25.02 18.57 -9.79
N LEU A 9 25.61 17.53 -10.37
CA LEU A 9 27.06 17.34 -10.47
C LEU A 9 27.72 18.41 -11.37
N ALA A 10 27.09 18.75 -12.49
CA ALA A 10 27.58 19.81 -13.37
C ALA A 10 27.51 21.21 -12.73
N ALA A 11 26.55 21.44 -11.83
CA ALA A 11 26.43 22.68 -11.07
C ALA A 11 27.43 22.79 -9.91
N ASN A 12 28.07 21.68 -9.51
CA ASN A 12 29.17 21.60 -8.54
C ASN A 12 28.84 22.18 -7.15
N VAL A 13 27.58 22.07 -6.70
CA VAL A 13 27.13 22.58 -5.39
C VAL A 13 27.03 21.42 -4.38
N ASP A 14 27.87 21.44 -3.34
CA ASP A 14 27.85 20.54 -2.17
C ASP A 14 27.63 19.05 -2.51
N VAL A 15 28.49 18.50 -3.38
CA VAL A 15 28.51 17.07 -3.73
C VAL A 15 29.74 16.38 -3.12
N PRO A 16 29.57 15.27 -2.37
CA PRO A 16 30.70 14.53 -1.82
C PRO A 16 31.67 14.02 -2.91
N TYR A 17 32.97 14.02 -2.61
CA TYR A 17 34.01 13.56 -3.54
C TYR A 17 33.77 12.13 -4.04
N ASP A 18 33.35 11.23 -3.15
CA ASP A 18 33.06 9.83 -3.49
C ASP A 18 31.94 9.72 -4.53
N VAL A 19 30.90 10.57 -4.44
CA VAL A 19 29.79 10.60 -5.40
C VAL A 19 30.28 11.08 -6.77
N ILE A 20 31.16 12.08 -6.80
CA ILE A 20 31.80 12.55 -8.05
C ILE A 20 32.63 11.42 -8.67
N ARG A 21 33.38 10.68 -7.84
CA ARG A 21 34.22 9.56 -8.30
C ARG A 21 33.39 8.40 -8.85
N VAL A 22 32.32 8.00 -8.15
CA VAL A 22 31.38 6.97 -8.61
C VAL A 22 30.76 7.40 -9.94
N HIS A 23 30.25 8.62 -10.03
CA HIS A 23 29.65 9.14 -11.26
C HIS A 23 30.63 9.13 -12.45
N ALA A 24 31.85 9.61 -12.26
CA ALA A 24 32.85 9.65 -13.32
C ALA A 24 33.20 8.25 -13.85
N ASN A 25 33.25 7.23 -12.97
CA ASN A 25 33.51 5.86 -13.40
C ASN A 25 32.31 5.25 -14.10
N ILE A 26 31.09 5.45 -13.60
CA ILE A 26 29.86 4.98 -14.26
C ILE A 26 29.72 5.60 -15.65
N LEU A 27 30.01 6.89 -15.80
CA LEU A 27 30.02 7.53 -17.12
C LEU A 27 30.98 6.81 -18.07
N ARG A 28 32.20 6.49 -17.63
CA ARG A 28 33.18 5.76 -18.46
C ARG A 28 32.72 4.34 -18.80
N LEU A 29 32.09 3.65 -17.86
CA LEU A 29 31.51 2.32 -18.10
C LEU A 29 30.36 2.38 -19.12
N THR A 30 29.60 3.48 -19.15
CA THR A 30 28.43 3.66 -20.02
C THR A 30 28.75 4.38 -21.34
N GLU A 31 29.91 5.03 -21.48
CA GLU A 31 30.34 5.78 -22.67
C GLU A 31 30.38 4.93 -23.95
N ASN A 32 30.65 3.63 -23.81
CA ASN A 32 30.75 2.69 -24.95
C ASN A 32 29.45 1.92 -25.22
N LEU A 33 28.37 2.20 -24.49
CA LEU A 33 27.07 1.63 -24.78
C LEU A 33 26.54 2.28 -26.05
N GLU A 34 26.65 1.56 -27.18
CA GLU A 34 26.04 1.94 -28.46
C GLU A 34 24.51 1.82 -28.40
N THR A 35 23.88 2.58 -27.53
CA THR A 35 22.43 2.65 -27.41
C THR A 35 21.90 3.82 -28.22
N ASP A 36 20.96 3.58 -29.12
CA ASP A 36 20.24 4.63 -29.86
C ASP A 36 19.52 5.64 -28.93
N SER A 37 19.30 5.28 -27.67
CA SER A 37 18.83 6.15 -26.59
C SER A 37 19.97 6.97 -26.00
N LYS A 38 20.17 8.18 -26.53
CA LYS A 38 21.30 9.08 -26.23
C LYS A 38 21.51 9.57 -24.78
N GLN A 39 20.81 9.09 -23.76
CA GLN A 39 21.05 9.53 -22.38
C GLN A 39 20.77 8.39 -21.39
N CYS A 40 21.83 7.74 -20.90
CA CYS A 40 21.73 6.95 -19.68
C CYS A 40 21.43 7.91 -18.52
N LEU A 41 20.32 7.69 -17.82
CA LEU A 41 19.99 8.49 -16.64
C LEU A 41 20.70 7.87 -15.43
N ILE A 42 21.62 8.64 -14.84
CA ILE A 42 22.40 8.23 -13.67
C ILE A 42 21.91 9.05 -12.48
N LYS A 43 21.41 8.37 -11.45
CA LYS A 43 21.13 8.96 -10.13
C LYS A 43 21.99 8.24 -9.10
N ILE A 44 22.69 9.00 -8.28
CA ILE A 44 23.52 8.45 -7.20
C ILE A 44 22.99 9.03 -5.89
N GLY A 45 22.63 8.14 -4.98
CA GLY A 45 22.28 8.45 -3.60
C GLY A 45 23.37 7.96 -2.66
N LYS A 46 23.66 8.75 -1.63
CA LYS A 46 24.43 8.34 -0.45
C LYS A 46 23.59 8.64 0.77
N TYR A 47 23.49 7.70 1.69
CA TYR A 47 22.86 7.91 2.98
C TYR A 47 23.77 7.38 4.08
N VAL A 48 23.86 8.14 5.16
CA VAL A 48 24.48 7.76 6.43
C VAL A 48 23.29 7.66 7.38
N ASP A 49 23.10 6.52 8.02
CA ASP A 49 22.07 6.44 9.04
C ASP A 49 22.56 7.19 10.28
N ASP A 50 21.81 8.21 10.72
CA ASP A 50 22.20 9.08 11.85
C ASP A 50 21.92 8.39 13.21
N CYS A 51 21.74 7.06 13.22
CA CYS A 51 21.36 6.27 14.37
C CYS A 51 22.58 5.48 14.90
N GLU A 52 23.37 6.12 15.77
CA GLU A 52 24.57 5.56 16.45
C GLU A 52 25.91 5.80 15.70
N ASP A 53 26.97 6.06 16.48
CA ASP A 53 28.23 6.70 16.06
C ASP A 53 29.11 5.89 15.06
N ASP A 54 28.64 4.75 14.53
CA ASP A 54 29.40 3.84 13.66
C ASP A 54 28.55 3.19 12.54
N ASP A 55 27.45 3.80 12.09
CA ASP A 55 26.62 3.21 11.04
C ASP A 55 27.24 3.34 9.62
N PRO A 56 27.26 2.25 8.82
CA PRO A 56 27.94 2.22 7.53
C PRO A 56 27.20 3.07 6.49
N SER A 57 27.99 3.72 5.63
CA SER A 57 27.43 4.54 4.57
C SER A 57 26.95 3.65 3.41
N VAL A 58 25.71 3.86 2.96
CA VAL A 58 25.10 3.10 1.87
C VAL A 58 25.08 3.94 0.60
N PHE A 59 25.68 3.40 -0.47
CA PHE A 59 25.52 3.92 -1.82
C PHE A 59 24.35 3.25 -2.52
N ARG A 60 23.55 4.06 -3.22
CA ARG A 60 22.52 3.59 -4.14
C ARG A 60 22.68 4.27 -5.48
N VAL A 61 22.95 3.51 -6.51
CA VAL A 61 23.04 3.97 -7.89
C VAL A 61 21.79 3.49 -8.63
N ILE A 62 21.17 4.36 -9.41
CA ILE A 62 20.07 4.00 -10.30
C ILE A 62 20.48 4.39 -11.72
N LEU A 63 20.63 3.38 -12.58
CA LEU A 63 20.97 3.53 -13.99
C LEU A 63 19.75 3.21 -14.85
N GLU A 64 19.33 4.11 -15.72
CA GLU A 64 18.40 3.79 -16.79
C GLU A 64 19.18 3.63 -18.09
N LEU A 65 19.36 2.39 -18.56
CA LEU A 65 20.16 2.07 -19.75
C LEU A 65 19.38 2.22 -21.06
N ALA A 66 18.09 1.97 -20.98
CA ALA A 66 17.11 2.17 -22.03
C ALA A 66 15.77 2.49 -21.34
N PRO A 67 14.77 3.07 -22.03
CA PRO A 67 13.49 3.39 -21.41
C PRO A 67 12.92 2.23 -20.59
N GLY A 68 12.82 2.37 -19.27
CA GLY A 68 12.32 1.37 -18.30
C GLY A 68 13.24 0.19 -17.98
N VAL A 69 14.42 0.09 -18.59
CA VAL A 69 15.51 -0.79 -18.14
C VAL A 69 16.26 -0.04 -17.04
N VAL A 70 15.72 -0.11 -15.83
CA VAL A 70 16.27 0.54 -14.65
C VAL A 70 17.04 -0.49 -13.84
N LEU A 71 18.31 -0.24 -13.60
CA LEU A 71 19.20 -1.03 -12.76
C LEU A 71 19.49 -0.26 -11.48
N PRO A 72 18.79 -0.57 -10.37
CA PRO A 72 19.23 -0.15 -9.06
C PRO A 72 20.40 -1.04 -8.63
N VAL A 73 21.47 -0.41 -8.15
CA VAL A 73 22.63 -1.06 -7.56
C VAL A 73 22.83 -0.43 -6.19
N GLU A 74 22.84 -1.26 -5.16
CA GLU A 74 23.04 -0.81 -3.78
C GLU A 74 24.31 -1.47 -3.22
N TYR A 75 25.10 -0.69 -2.48
CA TYR A 75 26.30 -1.17 -1.80
C TYR A 75 26.43 -0.50 -0.44
N GLY A 76 26.41 -1.31 0.63
CA GLY A 76 26.54 -0.87 2.02
C GLY A 76 26.46 -2.06 2.98
N MET A 77 27.21 -2.03 4.08
CA MET A 77 27.37 -3.17 4.98
C MET A 77 26.14 -3.44 5.85
N ALA A 78 25.41 -4.52 5.57
CA ALA A 78 24.86 -5.41 6.60
C ALA A 78 25.43 -6.83 6.50
N ASP A 79 25.94 -7.22 5.32
CA ASP A 79 26.38 -8.60 5.05
C ASP A 79 27.90 -8.82 5.05
N CYS A 80 28.75 -7.80 5.26
CA CYS A 80 30.21 -7.95 5.23
C CYS A 80 30.89 -7.97 6.61
N LEU A 81 30.17 -8.40 7.66
CA LEU A 81 30.71 -8.71 9.00
C LEU A 81 31.56 -10.00 9.03
N GLY A 82 32.52 -10.10 8.10
CA GLY A 82 33.48 -11.19 8.02
C GLY A 82 34.82 -10.68 7.49
N GLU A 83 35.74 -10.44 8.42
CA GLU A 83 37.21 -10.37 8.27
C GLU A 83 37.80 -9.56 7.08
N ASP A 84 38.46 -8.44 7.40
CA ASP A 84 39.54 -7.79 6.62
C ASP A 84 39.23 -7.15 5.24
N TRP A 85 38.11 -6.45 5.08
CA TRP A 85 37.87 -5.66 3.85
C TRP A 85 37.88 -4.16 4.11
N GLN A 86 39.07 -3.54 4.09
CA GLN A 86 39.24 -2.10 3.84
C GLN A 86 38.99 -1.78 2.35
N ARG A 87 37.86 -2.22 1.79
CA ARG A 87 37.48 -1.82 0.43
C ARG A 87 36.81 -0.46 0.52
N ASP A 88 37.36 0.51 -0.21
CA ASP A 88 36.77 1.84 -0.36
C ASP A 88 35.33 1.68 -0.89
N GLU A 89 34.33 2.15 -0.14
CA GLU A 89 32.89 1.97 -0.43
C GLU A 89 32.51 2.44 -1.84
N ALA A 90 33.13 3.53 -2.30
CA ALA A 90 32.90 4.03 -3.64
C ALA A 90 33.51 3.13 -4.72
N GLN A 91 34.57 2.38 -4.43
CA GLN A 91 35.06 1.35 -5.36
C GLN A 91 34.14 0.13 -5.34
N GLY A 92 33.65 -0.27 -4.17
CA GLY A 92 32.69 -1.38 -4.03
C GLY A 92 31.44 -1.18 -4.90
N VAL A 93 30.80 -0.01 -4.83
CA VAL A 93 29.63 0.26 -5.68
C VAL A 93 29.97 0.36 -7.17
N ILE A 94 31.17 0.80 -7.54
CA ILE A 94 31.61 0.82 -8.95
C ILE A 94 31.72 -0.61 -9.47
N ASP A 95 32.33 -1.51 -8.69
CA ASP A 95 32.51 -2.92 -9.07
C ASP A 95 31.15 -3.62 -9.22
N GLU A 96 30.18 -3.35 -8.32
CA GLU A 96 28.81 -3.87 -8.42
C GLU A 96 28.08 -3.33 -9.67
N VAL A 97 28.27 -2.05 -9.99
CA VAL A 97 27.72 -1.47 -11.22
C VAL A 97 28.33 -2.13 -12.46
N GLU A 98 29.64 -2.33 -12.49
CA GLU A 98 30.32 -3.02 -13.59
C GLU A 98 29.77 -4.44 -13.78
N SER A 99 29.63 -5.20 -12.68
CA SER A 99 29.03 -6.54 -12.72
C SER A 99 27.59 -6.54 -13.26
N ALA A 100 26.76 -5.59 -12.80
CA ALA A 100 25.38 -5.46 -13.28
C ALA A 100 25.30 -5.06 -14.77
N LEU A 101 26.23 -4.24 -15.24
CA LEU A 101 26.34 -3.87 -16.65
C LEU A 101 26.78 -5.06 -17.51
N ASP A 102 27.77 -5.84 -17.07
CA ASP A 102 28.24 -7.03 -17.79
C ASP A 102 27.13 -8.05 -18.03
N GLU A 103 26.19 -8.19 -17.08
CA GLU A 103 25.02 -9.03 -17.24
C GLU A 103 23.97 -8.40 -18.20
N CYS A 104 23.79 -7.07 -18.15
CA CYS A 104 22.64 -6.40 -18.79
C CYS A 104 22.90 -5.99 -20.23
N VAL A 105 24.11 -5.53 -20.52
CA VAL A 105 24.48 -4.99 -21.83
C VAL A 105 24.30 -6.01 -22.96
N PRO A 106 24.70 -7.29 -22.80
CA PRO A 106 24.50 -8.30 -23.85
C PRO A 106 23.02 -8.54 -24.19
N GLN A 107 22.10 -8.25 -23.25
CA GLN A 107 20.67 -8.48 -23.41
C GLN A 107 19.87 -7.20 -23.63
N LEU A 108 20.52 -6.03 -23.64
CA LEU A 108 19.84 -4.73 -23.56
C LEU A 108 18.85 -4.49 -24.70
N GLU A 109 19.22 -4.84 -25.94
CA GLU A 109 18.31 -4.74 -27.09
C GLU A 109 17.07 -5.62 -26.92
N ARG A 110 17.27 -6.87 -26.44
CA ARG A 110 16.18 -7.80 -26.15
C ARG A 110 15.24 -7.24 -25.08
N LEU A 111 15.79 -6.71 -23.99
CA LEU A 111 15.04 -6.11 -22.87
C LEU A 111 14.29 -4.84 -23.30
N ALA A 112 14.92 -3.98 -24.09
CA ALA A 112 14.30 -2.78 -24.63
C ALA A 112 13.11 -3.13 -25.55
N ASN A 113 13.27 -4.13 -26.43
CA ASN A 113 12.19 -4.63 -27.30
C ASN A 113 11.05 -5.28 -26.52
N MET A 114 11.38 -6.04 -25.48
CA MET A 114 10.45 -6.65 -24.54
C MET A 114 9.59 -5.55 -23.87
N LEU A 115 10.24 -4.55 -23.24
CA LEU A 115 9.54 -3.43 -22.61
C LEU A 115 8.75 -2.58 -23.60
N HIS A 116 9.28 -2.31 -24.81
CA HIS A 116 8.54 -1.61 -25.85
C HIS A 116 7.24 -2.33 -26.21
N THR A 117 7.31 -3.65 -26.42
CA THR A 117 6.14 -4.48 -26.69
C THR A 117 5.14 -4.44 -25.53
N ALA A 118 5.64 -4.59 -24.30
CA ALA A 118 4.82 -4.53 -23.10
C ALA A 118 4.11 -3.16 -22.95
N ARG A 119 4.82 -2.05 -23.21
CA ARG A 119 4.23 -0.69 -23.20
C ARG A 119 3.10 -0.55 -24.20
N LEU A 120 3.29 -1.00 -25.44
CA LEU A 120 2.24 -0.92 -26.46
C LEU A 120 1.00 -1.72 -26.06
N ARG A 121 1.19 -2.94 -25.53
CA ARG A 121 0.09 -3.80 -25.06
C ARG A 121 -0.61 -3.22 -23.83
N ALA A 122 0.15 -2.83 -22.82
CA ALA A 122 -0.38 -2.23 -21.59
C ALA A 122 -1.14 -0.94 -21.88
N ARG A 123 -0.55 -0.02 -22.66
CA ARG A 123 -1.22 1.22 -23.06
C ARG A 123 -2.53 0.95 -23.78
N LYS A 124 -2.56 0.02 -24.74
CA LYS A 124 -3.79 -0.38 -25.43
C LYS A 124 -4.84 -0.94 -24.47
N CYS A 125 -4.43 -1.80 -23.53
CA CYS A 125 -5.32 -2.37 -22.52
C CYS A 125 -5.93 -1.29 -21.62
N VAL A 126 -5.08 -0.43 -21.03
CA VAL A 126 -5.49 0.63 -20.10
C VAL A 126 -6.33 1.70 -20.80
N SER A 127 -5.99 2.10 -22.04
CA SER A 127 -6.83 3.02 -22.82
C SER A 127 -8.26 2.48 -23.02
N SER A 128 -8.44 1.17 -23.12
CA SER A 128 -9.79 0.58 -23.24
C SER A 128 -10.61 0.73 -21.96
N TRP A 129 -9.97 0.82 -20.79
CA TRP A 129 -10.65 0.99 -19.51
C TRP A 129 -11.34 2.35 -19.41
N MET A 130 -10.66 3.41 -19.87
CA MET A 130 -11.23 4.75 -19.92
C MET A 130 -12.49 4.80 -20.80
N THR A 131 -12.48 4.08 -21.94
CA THR A 131 -13.67 4.01 -22.81
C THR A 131 -14.85 3.31 -22.14
N SER A 132 -14.59 2.44 -21.16
CA SER A 132 -15.62 1.81 -20.31
C SER A 132 -15.95 2.62 -19.05
N GLY A 133 -15.45 3.84 -18.90
CA GLY A 133 -15.70 4.70 -17.74
C GLY A 133 -14.85 4.37 -16.50
N LEU A 134 -13.86 3.49 -16.63
CA LEU A 134 -12.95 3.15 -15.55
C LEU A 134 -11.73 4.07 -15.59
N HIS A 135 -11.57 4.89 -14.56
CA HIS A 135 -10.42 5.81 -14.41
C HIS A 135 -9.14 5.07 -14.00
N GLY A 136 -8.25 4.84 -14.96
CA GLY A 136 -6.87 4.42 -14.74
C GLY A 136 -6.00 4.91 -15.91
N ASP A 137 -4.86 5.51 -15.60
CA ASP A 137 -3.96 6.11 -16.57
C ASP A 137 -2.65 5.32 -16.64
N PHE A 138 -2.25 4.94 -17.84
CA PHE A 138 -0.98 4.24 -18.04
C PHE A 138 0.19 5.20 -17.80
N VAL A 139 1.09 4.85 -16.89
CA VAL A 139 2.28 5.64 -16.58
C VAL A 139 3.48 5.11 -17.37
N ASP A 140 3.90 3.87 -17.09
CA ASP A 140 5.09 3.27 -17.71
C ASP A 140 5.11 1.73 -17.54
N VAL A 141 6.08 1.07 -18.18
CA VAL A 141 6.46 -0.33 -17.89
C VAL A 141 7.96 -0.36 -17.62
N ARG A 142 8.36 -1.07 -16.56
CA ARG A 142 9.76 -1.21 -16.14
C ARG A 142 10.10 -2.67 -15.88
N LEU A 143 11.39 -2.98 -15.79
CA LEU A 143 11.81 -4.26 -15.21
C LEU A 143 11.44 -4.29 -13.73
N ALA A 144 10.95 -5.44 -13.26
CA ALA A 144 10.78 -5.70 -11.84
C ALA A 144 12.18 -5.85 -11.24
N THR A 145 12.59 -4.86 -10.45
CA THR A 145 13.91 -4.84 -9.82
C THR A 145 13.76 -5.47 -8.44
N TYR A 146 13.87 -6.80 -8.37
CA TYR A 146 13.97 -7.52 -7.10
C TYR A 146 15.41 -7.53 -6.67
N ASP A 147 15.84 -6.49 -5.95
CA ASP A 147 17.12 -6.26 -5.26
C ASP A 147 18.42 -6.48 -6.08
N HIS A 148 18.54 -7.52 -6.90
CA HIS A 148 19.66 -7.87 -7.78
C HIS A 148 19.10 -8.64 -9.00
N TRP A 149 19.18 -8.08 -10.20
CA TRP A 149 18.89 -8.85 -11.41
C TRP A 149 20.04 -9.83 -11.64
N ARG A 150 19.75 -11.14 -11.77
CA ARG A 150 20.76 -12.22 -11.82
C ARG A 150 20.94 -12.83 -13.22
N GLY A 151 20.72 -12.07 -14.28
CA GLY A 151 21.06 -12.42 -15.69
C GLY A 151 20.37 -13.62 -16.37
N ASP A 152 19.97 -14.66 -15.63
CA ASP A 152 19.71 -16.01 -16.16
C ASP A 152 18.21 -16.37 -16.30
N ALA A 153 17.32 -15.59 -15.71
CA ALA A 153 15.86 -15.76 -15.84
C ALA A 153 15.24 -14.65 -16.71
N GLU A 154 14.16 -14.97 -17.44
CA GLU A 154 13.38 -13.94 -18.10
C GLU A 154 12.89 -12.93 -17.05
N PRO A 155 13.25 -11.64 -17.17
CA PRO A 155 12.96 -10.70 -16.11
C PRO A 155 11.47 -10.38 -16.08
N ALA A 156 10.88 -10.49 -14.90
CA ALA A 156 9.56 -9.96 -14.65
C ALA A 156 9.53 -8.45 -14.93
N ILE A 157 8.36 -7.95 -15.31
CA ILE A 157 8.12 -6.52 -15.55
C ILE A 157 7.10 -5.98 -14.56
N VAL A 158 7.13 -4.68 -14.33
CA VAL A 158 6.13 -3.97 -13.54
C VAL A 158 5.44 -2.97 -14.45
N VAL A 159 4.12 -3.02 -14.50
CA VAL A 159 3.30 -2.01 -15.18
C VAL A 159 2.86 -0.99 -14.14
N LEU A 160 3.18 0.28 -14.38
CA LEU A 160 2.80 1.40 -13.54
C LEU A 160 1.51 2.02 -14.06
N ILE A 161 0.47 2.06 -13.23
CA ILE A 161 -0.82 2.65 -13.56
C ILE A 161 -1.22 3.65 -12.48
N GLU A 162 -1.47 4.89 -12.87
CA GLU A 162 -2.11 5.86 -11.97
C GLU A 162 -3.59 5.47 -11.85
N SER A 163 -3.99 5.05 -10.65
CA SER A 163 -5.33 4.54 -10.39
C SER A 163 -5.67 4.66 -8.91
N ILE A 164 -6.65 3.89 -8.43
CA ILE A 164 -7.10 3.94 -7.04
C ILE A 164 -6.37 2.87 -6.24
N ASP A 165 -5.76 3.26 -5.12
CA ASP A 165 -5.08 2.32 -4.25
C ASP A 165 -6.06 1.43 -3.47
N THR A 166 -5.62 0.20 -3.19
CA THR A 166 -6.45 -0.78 -2.50
C THR A 166 -6.67 -0.47 -1.03
N GLY A 167 -5.86 0.38 -0.39
CA GLY A 167 -5.97 0.73 1.02
C GLY A 167 -6.96 1.86 1.27
N THR A 168 -6.54 3.06 0.93
CA THR A 168 -7.17 4.35 1.23
C THR A 168 -8.17 4.82 0.19
N LEU A 169 -8.28 4.13 -0.95
CA LEU A 169 -9.11 4.50 -2.10
C LEU A 169 -8.77 5.88 -2.70
N ARG A 170 -7.52 6.31 -2.55
CA ARG A 170 -6.99 7.55 -3.12
C ARG A 170 -6.33 7.27 -4.45
N ARG A 171 -6.01 8.34 -5.18
CA ARG A 171 -5.22 8.19 -6.39
C ARG A 171 -3.76 7.93 -6.01
N THR A 172 -3.16 6.90 -6.58
CA THR A 172 -1.74 6.59 -6.46
C THR A 172 -1.21 5.99 -7.77
N ILE A 173 0.10 5.80 -7.85
CA ILE A 173 0.72 4.98 -8.89
C ILE A 173 0.81 3.56 -8.34
N GLU A 174 0.06 2.66 -8.94
CA GLU A 174 0.02 1.25 -8.58
C GLU A 174 1.04 0.47 -9.42
N GLU A 175 1.77 -0.41 -8.75
CA GLU A 175 2.78 -1.29 -9.35
C GLU A 175 2.18 -2.67 -9.55
N ILE A 176 1.97 -3.05 -10.82
CA ILE A 176 1.39 -4.36 -11.16
C ILE A 176 2.53 -5.26 -11.64
N PRO A 177 2.99 -6.23 -10.80
CA PRO A 177 4.00 -7.18 -11.22
C PRO A 177 3.42 -8.14 -12.27
N ILE A 178 4.20 -8.39 -13.30
CA ILE A 178 3.88 -9.26 -14.43
C ILE A 178 5.05 -10.21 -14.61
N GLU A 179 4.78 -11.50 -14.48
CA GLU A 179 5.82 -12.54 -14.56
C GLU A 179 6.44 -12.63 -15.95
N THR A 180 5.60 -12.60 -17.00
CA THR A 180 6.03 -12.63 -18.41
C THR A 180 5.10 -11.79 -19.29
N ILE A 181 5.55 -11.40 -20.49
CA ILE A 181 4.73 -10.61 -21.42
C ILE A 181 3.43 -11.33 -21.81
N GLU A 182 3.45 -12.65 -21.90
CA GLU A 182 2.32 -13.47 -22.33
C GLU A 182 1.13 -13.33 -21.39
N VAL A 183 1.37 -13.20 -20.08
CA VAL A 183 0.32 -13.07 -19.06
C VAL A 183 -0.08 -11.62 -18.80
N LEU A 184 0.54 -10.64 -19.47
CA LEU A 184 0.30 -9.20 -19.26
C LEU A 184 -1.18 -8.84 -19.35
N GLU A 185 -1.85 -9.22 -20.44
CA GLU A 185 -3.25 -8.84 -20.66
C GLU A 185 -4.20 -9.54 -19.67
N GLU A 186 -3.89 -10.77 -19.26
CA GLU A 186 -4.64 -11.50 -18.25
C GLU A 186 -4.50 -10.82 -16.88
N ARG A 187 -3.27 -10.50 -16.46
CA ARG A 187 -2.98 -9.79 -15.21
C ARG A 187 -3.66 -8.42 -15.16
N LEU A 188 -3.55 -7.64 -16.24
CA LEU A 188 -4.24 -6.36 -16.35
C LEU A 188 -5.77 -6.53 -16.33
N SER A 189 -6.30 -7.60 -16.92
CA SER A 189 -7.75 -7.88 -16.86
C SER A 189 -8.23 -8.26 -15.46
N HIS A 190 -7.41 -8.96 -14.66
CA HIS A 190 -7.68 -9.19 -13.24
C HIS A 190 -7.69 -7.88 -12.47
N TYR A 191 -6.64 -7.08 -12.63
CA TYR A 191 -6.51 -5.77 -11.99
C TYR A 191 -7.68 -4.84 -12.32
N ARG A 192 -8.16 -4.85 -13.57
CA ARG A 192 -9.35 -4.09 -13.99
C ARG A 192 -10.58 -4.43 -13.14
N ARG A 193 -10.83 -5.72 -12.84
CA ARG A 193 -11.99 -6.13 -12.02
C ARG A 193 -11.87 -5.61 -10.60
N ASP A 194 -10.66 -5.62 -10.04
CA ASP A 194 -10.38 -5.07 -8.73
C ASP A 194 -10.61 -3.55 -8.73
N LEU A 195 -10.09 -2.84 -9.72
CA LEU A 195 -10.26 -1.39 -9.87
C LEU A 195 -11.74 -1.00 -10.05
N GLU A 196 -12.54 -1.78 -10.78
CA GLU A 196 -13.99 -1.60 -10.88
C GLU A 196 -14.66 -1.66 -9.50
N ARG A 197 -14.26 -2.61 -8.65
CA ARG A 197 -14.77 -2.70 -7.27
C ARG A 197 -14.32 -1.50 -6.43
N LEU A 198 -13.03 -1.12 -6.50
CA LEU A 198 -12.48 0.02 -5.76
C LEU A 198 -13.18 1.34 -6.13
N GLN A 199 -13.44 1.56 -7.42
CA GLN A 199 -14.14 2.77 -7.88
C GLN A 199 -15.58 2.84 -7.38
N ARG A 200 -16.31 1.72 -7.35
CA ARG A 200 -17.65 1.67 -6.78
C ARG A 200 -17.61 1.98 -5.27
N SER A 201 -16.74 1.30 -4.52
CA SER A 201 -16.58 1.55 -3.09
C SER A 201 -16.24 3.01 -2.78
N ARG A 202 -15.33 3.61 -3.56
CA ARG A 202 -15.01 5.03 -3.41
C ARG A 202 -16.19 5.94 -3.72
N ALA A 203 -16.92 5.67 -4.81
CA ALA A 203 -18.08 6.46 -5.19
C ALA A 203 -19.16 6.42 -4.10
N ASP A 204 -19.44 5.25 -3.55
CA ASP A 204 -20.41 5.05 -2.47
C ASP A 204 -20.01 5.85 -1.21
N LEU A 205 -18.73 5.80 -0.82
CA LEU A 205 -18.21 6.58 0.31
C LEU A 205 -18.27 8.09 0.05
N MET A 206 -17.95 8.53 -1.17
CA MET A 206 -18.03 9.95 -1.55
C MET A 206 -19.47 10.48 -1.49
N LEU A 207 -20.47 9.68 -1.89
CA LEU A 207 -21.88 10.04 -1.75
C LEU A 207 -22.29 10.24 -0.29
N LEU A 208 -21.66 9.50 0.62
CA LEU A 208 -21.88 9.58 2.07
C LEU A 208 -21.01 10.63 2.76
N GLY A 209 -20.15 11.34 2.02
CA GLY A 209 -19.20 12.31 2.57
C GLY A 209 -18.10 11.70 3.46
N ALA A 210 -17.84 10.40 3.31
CA ALA A 210 -16.90 9.63 4.10
C ALA A 210 -15.56 9.43 3.38
N SER A 211 -14.47 9.33 4.15
CA SER A 211 -13.17 8.84 3.66
C SER A 211 -13.10 7.31 3.65
N GLY A 212 -13.89 6.66 4.48
CA GLY A 212 -13.89 5.22 4.65
C GLY A 212 -14.89 4.76 5.69
N THR A 213 -14.89 3.46 5.95
CA THR A 213 -15.58 2.82 7.06
C THR A 213 -14.59 2.36 8.12
N VAL A 214 -15.06 2.21 9.36
CA VAL A 214 -14.27 1.68 10.47
C VAL A 214 -15.18 0.81 11.32
N ASN A 215 -14.74 -0.40 11.65
CA ASN A 215 -15.51 -1.28 12.51
C ASN A 215 -15.39 -0.88 13.99
N GLN A 216 -16.41 -1.21 14.79
CA GLN A 216 -16.46 -0.88 16.22
C GLN A 216 -15.26 -1.45 16.99
N LEU A 217 -14.74 -2.60 16.55
CA LEU A 217 -13.58 -3.21 17.16
C LEU A 217 -12.34 -2.31 17.06
N ALA A 218 -12.04 -1.81 15.87
CA ALA A 218 -10.92 -0.90 15.64
C ALA A 218 -11.10 0.42 16.40
N LEU A 219 -12.33 0.93 16.48
CA LEU A 219 -12.65 2.10 17.30
C LEU A 219 -12.35 1.86 18.77
N ASN A 220 -12.78 0.73 19.32
CA ASN A 220 -12.51 0.40 20.73
C ASN A 220 -11.02 0.21 20.99
N ALA A 221 -10.29 -0.44 20.09
CA ALA A 221 -8.84 -0.59 20.19
C ALA A 221 -8.12 0.77 20.17
N MET A 222 -8.49 1.65 19.23
CA MET A 222 -7.96 3.01 19.16
C MET A 222 -8.28 3.79 20.43
N ALA A 223 -9.53 3.77 20.90
CA ALA A 223 -9.97 4.50 22.09
C ALA A 223 -9.32 4.01 23.39
N TYR A 224 -8.93 2.73 23.45
CA TYR A 224 -8.22 2.17 24.61
C TYR A 224 -6.78 2.70 24.71
N CYS A 225 -6.12 2.90 23.56
CA CYS A 225 -4.70 3.25 23.49
C CYS A 225 -4.42 4.73 23.22
N THR A 226 -5.36 5.48 22.62
CA THR A 226 -5.14 6.84 22.13
C THR A 226 -6.44 7.63 21.93
N ASP A 227 -6.32 8.89 21.50
CA ASP A 227 -7.45 9.70 21.03
C ASP A 227 -7.93 9.18 19.67
N GLU A 228 -9.17 8.67 19.63
CA GLU A 228 -9.79 8.08 18.45
C GLU A 228 -9.80 9.04 17.26
N ALA A 229 -10.15 10.32 17.48
CA ALA A 229 -10.21 11.30 16.40
C ALA A 229 -8.83 11.55 15.78
N SER A 230 -7.78 11.57 16.61
CA SER A 230 -6.38 11.66 16.15
C SER A 230 -5.95 10.41 15.39
N ALA A 231 -6.32 9.22 15.86
CA ALA A 231 -6.03 7.97 15.18
C ALA A 231 -6.70 7.90 13.79
N LEU A 232 -7.98 8.27 13.70
CA LEU A 232 -8.71 8.34 12.42
C LEU A 232 -8.10 9.35 11.44
N ARG A 233 -7.51 10.44 11.94
CA ARG A 233 -6.82 11.43 11.10
C ARG A 233 -5.52 10.91 10.47
N ARG A 234 -4.88 9.89 11.05
CA ARG A 234 -3.66 9.29 10.48
C ARG A 234 -3.92 8.66 9.11
N PHE A 235 -5.12 8.14 8.88
CA PHE A 235 -5.56 7.65 7.56
C PHE A 235 -5.67 8.75 6.50
N ALA A 236 -5.36 10.00 6.84
CA ALA A 236 -5.09 11.06 5.88
C ALA A 236 -3.79 10.85 5.10
N THR A 237 -2.84 10.08 5.62
CA THR A 237 -1.49 9.93 5.04
C THR A 237 -0.91 8.53 5.18
N GLU A 238 -1.51 7.67 6.00
CA GLU A 238 -1.01 6.34 6.33
C GLU A 238 -2.07 5.27 6.01
N ASP A 239 -1.64 4.09 5.57
CA ASP A 239 -2.53 2.96 5.29
C ASP A 239 -2.77 2.10 6.56
N GLY A 240 -1.99 2.34 7.61
CA GLY A 240 -2.09 1.63 8.87
C GLY A 240 -0.98 1.98 9.83
N PHE A 241 -1.15 1.57 11.09
CA PHE A 241 -0.21 1.83 12.16
C PHE A 241 -0.35 0.82 13.30
N ARG A 242 0.65 0.78 14.18
CA ARG A 242 0.59 0.00 15.43
C ARG A 242 0.17 0.89 16.59
N LEU A 243 -0.64 0.32 17.47
CA LEU A 243 -0.94 0.87 18.78
C LEU A 243 0.15 0.46 19.80
N PRO A 244 0.25 1.12 20.96
CA PRO A 244 1.25 0.82 22.00
C PRO A 244 1.19 -0.61 22.56
N ASP A 245 0.05 -1.28 22.45
CA ASP A 245 -0.14 -2.68 22.82
C ASP A 245 0.17 -3.67 21.68
N GLU A 246 0.86 -3.18 20.64
CA GLU A 246 1.17 -3.89 19.38
C GLU A 246 -0.06 -4.28 18.56
N THR A 247 -1.27 -3.81 18.87
CA THR A 247 -2.43 -4.03 17.99
C THR A 247 -2.22 -3.29 16.67
N HIS A 248 -2.40 -3.99 15.55
CA HIS A 248 -2.28 -3.39 14.22
C HIS A 248 -3.64 -2.81 13.79
N ILE A 249 -3.66 -1.54 13.39
CA ILE A 249 -4.82 -0.92 12.74
C ILE A 249 -4.47 -0.71 11.27
N LEU A 250 -5.28 -1.25 10.38
CA LEU A 250 -5.00 -1.27 8.93
C LEU A 250 -6.25 -0.82 8.16
N MET A 251 -6.05 -0.05 7.09
CA MET A 251 -7.08 0.34 6.14
C MET A 251 -6.93 -0.50 4.87
N ARG A 252 -7.98 -1.22 4.50
CA ARG A 252 -8.07 -1.98 3.25
C ARG A 252 -9.45 -1.81 2.63
N TYR A 253 -9.48 -1.56 1.34
CA TYR A 253 -10.68 -1.33 0.54
C TYR A 253 -11.57 -0.20 1.09
N GLY A 254 -10.97 0.83 1.70
CA GLY A 254 -11.70 1.88 2.37
C GLY A 254 -12.16 1.53 3.79
N GLU A 255 -11.86 0.34 4.30
CA GLU A 255 -12.30 -0.16 5.60
C GLU A 255 -11.14 -0.27 6.59
N VAL A 256 -11.29 0.37 7.74
CA VAL A 256 -10.34 0.33 8.85
C VAL A 256 -10.72 -0.81 9.80
N ARG A 257 -9.75 -1.70 10.04
CA ARG A 257 -9.88 -2.88 10.90
C ARG A 257 -8.72 -2.97 11.88
N ALA A 258 -8.97 -3.63 13.01
CA ALA A 258 -7.93 -4.04 13.94
C ALA A 258 -7.55 -5.51 13.69
N ALA A 259 -6.26 -5.81 13.83
CA ALA A 259 -5.72 -7.15 13.86
C ALA A 259 -4.78 -7.29 15.05
N SER A 260 -4.91 -8.38 15.80
CA SER A 260 -4.02 -8.69 16.91
C SER A 260 -2.60 -8.97 16.42
N SER A 261 -1.59 -8.55 17.18
CA SER A 261 -0.21 -8.97 16.93
C SER A 261 -0.01 -10.45 17.30
N PRO A 262 0.85 -11.19 16.57
CA PRO A 262 1.18 -12.59 16.86
C PRO A 262 1.91 -12.80 18.21
N THR A 263 2.12 -11.75 18.99
CA THR A 263 2.76 -11.81 20.31
C THR A 263 1.79 -12.30 21.39
N ASN A 264 1.59 -13.63 21.42
CA ASN A 264 1.18 -14.42 22.59
C ASN A 264 -0.05 -13.91 23.37
N GLN A 265 -1.12 -13.56 22.66
CA GLN A 265 -2.40 -13.20 23.28
C GLN A 265 -3.31 -14.43 23.39
N LEU A 266 -3.97 -14.60 24.54
CA LEU A 266 -5.04 -15.60 24.73
C LEU A 266 -6.23 -15.37 23.78
N VAL A 267 -6.29 -14.19 23.14
CA VAL A 267 -7.32 -13.79 22.19
C VAL A 267 -6.63 -13.25 20.94
N GLU A 268 -6.97 -13.81 19.79
CA GLU A 268 -6.60 -13.30 18.47
C GLU A 268 -7.86 -12.77 17.79
N PHE A 269 -7.75 -11.65 17.09
CA PHE A 269 -8.84 -11.12 16.28
C PHE A 269 -8.33 -10.73 14.89
N SER A 270 -9.10 -11.17 13.90
CA SER A 270 -8.84 -10.92 12.49
C SER A 270 -10.17 -10.78 11.77
N GLU A 271 -10.35 -9.67 11.07
CA GLU A 271 -11.59 -9.35 10.36
C GLU A 271 -12.83 -9.35 11.29
N ASP A 272 -13.76 -10.29 11.09
CA ASP A 272 -14.97 -10.51 11.87
C ASP A 272 -14.81 -11.66 12.88
N ARG A 273 -13.60 -12.23 12.98
CA ARG A 273 -13.32 -13.47 13.70
C ARG A 273 -12.51 -13.20 14.96
N PHE A 274 -12.98 -13.77 16.05
CA PHE A 274 -12.31 -13.85 17.33
C PHE A 274 -11.94 -15.30 17.63
N THR A 275 -10.67 -15.53 17.94
CA THR A 275 -10.16 -16.82 18.38
C THR A 275 -9.71 -16.69 19.82
N ILE A 276 -10.23 -17.54 20.71
CA ILE A 276 -9.88 -17.54 22.13
C ILE A 276 -9.16 -18.86 22.42
N PHE A 277 -7.85 -18.77 22.65
CA PHE A 277 -7.00 -19.91 22.93
C PHE A 277 -7.14 -20.39 24.37
N SER A 278 -6.85 -21.67 24.59
CA SER A 278 -6.90 -22.32 25.91
C SER A 278 -8.28 -22.25 26.59
N LEU A 279 -9.34 -22.09 25.80
CA LEU A 279 -10.72 -22.02 26.29
C LEU A 279 -11.52 -23.21 25.77
N TYR A 280 -12.11 -23.97 26.69
CA TYR A 280 -13.10 -24.99 26.37
C TYR A 280 -14.50 -24.49 26.74
N VAL A 281 -15.37 -24.39 25.74
CA VAL A 281 -16.80 -24.11 25.94
C VAL A 281 -17.62 -25.24 25.34
N PRO A 282 -18.52 -25.88 26.12
CA PRO A 282 -19.39 -26.93 25.60
C PRO A 282 -20.22 -26.45 24.40
N ALA A 283 -20.39 -27.29 23.39
CA ALA A 283 -21.11 -26.93 22.15
C ALA A 283 -22.54 -26.41 22.40
N ALA A 284 -23.22 -26.88 23.45
CA ALA A 284 -24.54 -26.37 23.84
C ALA A 284 -24.49 -24.89 24.22
N ARG A 285 -23.48 -24.48 25.01
CA ARG A 285 -23.26 -23.08 25.41
C ARG A 285 -22.88 -22.19 24.23
N LEU A 286 -22.07 -22.70 23.30
CA LEU A 286 -21.72 -21.96 22.08
C LEU A 286 -22.93 -21.72 21.18
N LYS A 287 -23.84 -22.70 21.06
CA LYS A 287 -25.11 -22.52 20.35
C LYS A 287 -26.01 -21.48 21.02
N GLU A 288 -26.08 -21.48 22.35
CA GLU A 288 -26.86 -20.50 23.11
C GLU A 288 -26.29 -19.08 23.05
N ALA A 289 -25.02 -18.92 22.68
CA ALA A 289 -24.38 -17.62 22.54
C ALA A 289 -24.68 -16.94 21.19
N VAL A 290 -25.09 -17.69 20.16
CA VAL A 290 -25.45 -17.12 18.87
C VAL A 290 -26.66 -16.18 19.04
N GLY A 291 -26.55 -14.96 18.48
CA GLY A 291 -27.54 -13.90 18.63
C GLY A 291 -27.41 -13.10 19.93
N LYS A 292 -26.41 -13.36 20.76
CA LYS A 292 -26.14 -12.64 22.00
C LYS A 292 -24.86 -11.80 21.91
N PRO A 293 -24.68 -10.81 22.80
CA PRO A 293 -23.44 -10.07 22.94
C PRO A 293 -22.24 -11.00 23.15
N VAL A 294 -21.13 -10.72 22.46
CA VAL A 294 -19.86 -11.46 22.64
C VAL A 294 -19.30 -11.33 24.06
N THR A 295 -19.63 -10.25 24.76
CA THR A 295 -19.25 -9.99 26.15
C THR A 295 -19.82 -11.02 27.14
N GLU A 296 -20.88 -11.75 26.78
CA GLU A 296 -21.37 -12.90 27.57
C GLU A 296 -20.45 -14.13 27.47
N LEU A 297 -19.65 -14.24 26.40
CA LEU A 297 -18.68 -15.32 26.21
C LEU A 297 -17.30 -14.96 26.78
N VAL A 298 -16.83 -13.75 26.55
CA VAL A 298 -15.48 -13.30 26.93
C VAL A 298 -15.47 -11.82 27.25
N ASN A 299 -14.76 -11.45 28.33
CA ASN A 299 -14.51 -10.06 28.65
C ASN A 299 -13.17 -9.63 28.04
N HIS A 300 -13.19 -8.64 27.16
CA HIS A 300 -12.00 -8.07 26.52
C HIS A 300 -12.20 -6.57 26.32
N ALA A 301 -11.15 -5.76 26.50
CA ALA A 301 -11.25 -4.30 26.47
C ALA A 301 -11.80 -3.74 25.15
N PHE A 302 -11.62 -4.47 24.04
CA PHE A 302 -12.07 -4.03 22.72
C PHE A 302 -13.46 -4.53 22.33
N LEU A 303 -14.07 -5.38 23.15
CA LEU A 303 -15.38 -5.97 22.88
C LEU A 303 -16.48 -5.20 23.62
N THR A 304 -17.61 -5.01 22.95
CA THR A 304 -18.76 -4.27 23.46
C THR A 304 -20.05 -5.04 23.20
N ASP A 305 -21.11 -4.70 23.95
CA ASP A 305 -22.37 -5.45 23.93
C ASP A 305 -23.13 -5.39 22.59
N ASP A 306 -22.78 -4.42 21.74
CA ASP A 306 -23.32 -4.25 20.40
C ASP A 306 -22.66 -5.17 19.35
N MET A 307 -21.61 -5.92 19.73
CA MET A 307 -21.00 -6.94 18.89
C MET A 307 -21.68 -8.29 19.14
N ILE A 308 -22.40 -8.78 18.13
CA ILE A 308 -23.28 -9.94 18.28
C ILE A 308 -22.63 -11.19 17.69
N VAL A 309 -22.67 -12.31 18.44
CA VAL A 309 -22.15 -13.58 17.96
C VAL A 309 -23.02 -14.13 16.84
N THR A 310 -22.49 -14.29 15.64
CA THR A 310 -23.19 -14.87 14.48
C THR A 310 -22.90 -16.36 14.33
N ALA A 311 -21.71 -16.80 14.73
CA ALA A 311 -21.34 -18.20 14.78
C ALA A 311 -20.29 -18.42 15.88
N ALA A 312 -20.30 -19.59 16.51
CA ALA A 312 -19.26 -19.99 17.44
C ALA A 312 -19.00 -21.49 17.36
N THR A 313 -17.72 -21.87 17.28
CA THR A 313 -17.27 -23.25 17.16
C THR A 313 -16.12 -23.52 18.12
N SER A 314 -16.15 -24.68 18.78
CA SER A 314 -15.01 -25.16 19.56
C SER A 314 -14.14 -26.04 18.68
N HIS A 315 -12.83 -25.88 18.82
CA HIS A 315 -11.81 -26.62 18.13
C HIS A 315 -10.82 -27.19 19.14
N TYR A 316 -10.06 -28.17 18.68
CA TYR A 316 -8.91 -28.73 19.37
C TYR A 316 -7.80 -28.86 18.33
N ASP A 317 -6.66 -28.23 18.59
CA ASP A 317 -5.47 -28.32 17.75
C ASP A 317 -4.24 -28.51 18.65
N ASP A 318 -3.38 -29.46 18.30
CA ASP A 318 -2.21 -29.88 19.09
C ASP A 318 -2.47 -30.07 20.60
N GLY A 319 -3.67 -30.54 20.96
CA GLY A 319 -4.07 -30.78 22.36
C GLY A 319 -4.52 -29.53 23.13
N LEU A 320 -4.53 -28.36 22.49
CA LEU A 320 -5.03 -27.12 23.06
C LEU A 320 -6.45 -26.82 22.55
N PRO A 321 -7.44 -26.70 23.44
CA PRO A 321 -8.77 -26.26 23.04
C PRO A 321 -8.74 -24.77 22.68
N PHE A 322 -9.48 -24.40 21.66
CA PHE A 322 -9.78 -23.00 21.37
C PHE A 322 -11.22 -22.84 20.89
N VAL A 323 -11.74 -21.63 21.05
CA VAL A 323 -13.05 -21.24 20.53
C VAL A 323 -12.85 -20.24 19.42
N SER A 324 -13.51 -20.46 18.29
CA SER A 324 -13.60 -19.47 17.22
C SER A 324 -15.01 -18.90 17.17
N VAL A 325 -15.11 -17.58 17.20
CA VAL A 325 -16.36 -16.82 17.23
C VAL A 325 -16.36 -15.87 16.03
N ARG A 326 -17.45 -15.81 15.29
CA ARG A 326 -17.71 -14.77 14.28
C ARG A 326 -18.69 -13.76 14.85
N LEU A 327 -18.43 -12.50 14.56
CA LEU A 327 -19.19 -11.37 15.09
C LEU A 327 -19.85 -10.57 13.98
N ASP A 328 -21.08 -10.14 14.22
CA ASP A 328 -21.64 -8.97 13.55
C ASP A 328 -21.11 -7.73 14.29
N VAL A 329 -20.17 -7.03 13.65
CA VAL A 329 -19.47 -5.88 14.24
C VAL A 329 -20.05 -4.60 13.64
N PRO A 330 -20.58 -3.67 14.46
CA PRO A 330 -21.10 -2.42 13.95
C PRO A 330 -20.05 -1.63 13.15
N VAL A 331 -20.47 -1.06 12.02
CA VAL A 331 -19.61 -0.29 11.12
C VAL A 331 -20.01 1.18 11.16
N TRP A 332 -19.00 2.04 11.18
CA TRP A 332 -19.14 3.49 11.18
C TRP A 332 -18.50 4.08 9.93
N LEU A 333 -19.05 5.17 9.44
CA LEU A 333 -18.40 6.03 8.47
C LEU A 333 -17.46 6.98 9.21
N PHE A 334 -16.34 7.34 8.58
CA PHE A 334 -15.42 8.33 9.13
C PHE A 334 -14.86 9.30 8.10
N CYS A 335 -14.39 10.46 8.57
CA CYS A 335 -13.69 11.46 7.77
C CYS A 335 -12.25 11.62 8.27
N SER A 336 -11.27 11.25 7.44
CA SER A 336 -9.84 11.32 7.77
C SER A 336 -9.32 12.76 7.96
N VAL A 337 -10.00 13.78 7.44
CA VAL A 337 -9.58 15.18 7.62
C VAL A 337 -9.97 15.70 9.01
N THR A 338 -11.20 15.40 9.45
CA THR A 338 -11.74 15.92 10.71
C THR A 338 -11.54 14.98 11.88
N GLY A 339 -11.37 13.68 11.63
CA GLY A 339 -11.42 12.62 12.64
C GLY A 339 -12.82 12.29 13.12
N ARG A 340 -13.87 12.83 12.48
CA ARG A 340 -15.27 12.60 12.88
C ARG A 340 -15.76 11.25 12.35
N LYS A 341 -16.59 10.57 13.14
CA LYS A 341 -17.31 9.35 12.75
C LYS A 341 -18.83 9.49 12.94
N TRP A 342 -19.61 8.73 12.18
CA TRP A 342 -21.07 8.67 12.27
C TRP A 342 -21.58 7.32 11.76
N LYS A 343 -22.82 6.95 12.11
CA LYS A 343 -23.42 5.71 11.59
C LYS A 343 -23.87 5.93 10.13
N PRO A 344 -23.76 4.91 9.25
CA PRO A 344 -24.45 4.95 7.97
C PRO A 344 -25.95 5.10 8.24
N ASP A 345 -26.60 6.08 7.63
CA ASP A 345 -28.05 6.18 7.71
C ASP A 345 -28.63 4.93 7.02
N LEU A 346 -29.13 3.99 7.82
CA LEU A 346 -29.96 2.90 7.31
C LEU A 346 -31.25 3.56 6.82
N GLN A 347 -31.32 3.88 5.52
CA GLN A 347 -32.62 4.11 4.90
C GLN A 347 -33.40 2.80 4.98
N GLU A 348 -34.18 2.63 6.03
CA GLU A 348 -35.32 1.72 6.04
C GLU A 348 -36.23 2.10 4.88
N GLY A 349 -36.25 1.29 3.82
CA GLY A 349 -37.18 1.48 2.72
C GLY A 349 -38.61 1.17 3.15
N ALA A 350 -39.46 2.18 3.28
CA ALA A 350 -40.87 2.15 2.87
C ALA A 350 -41.59 3.50 3.08
N SER A 351 -42.03 4.09 1.96
CA SER A 351 -43.37 4.69 1.80
C SER A 351 -43.90 5.63 2.90
N THR A 352 -43.92 6.93 2.61
CA THR A 352 -45.19 7.66 2.41
C THR A 352 -44.96 8.86 1.50
N SER A 353 -45.65 8.87 0.36
CA SER A 353 -45.82 10.04 -0.49
C SER A 353 -46.37 11.23 0.31
N PRO A 354 -45.89 12.47 0.10
CA PRO A 354 -46.66 13.62 0.51
C PRO A 354 -47.68 13.93 -0.59
N VAL A 355 -48.96 13.68 -0.26
CA VAL A 355 -50.10 14.23 -0.99
C VAL A 355 -49.96 15.75 -1.01
N SER A 356 -49.94 16.30 -2.22
CA SER A 356 -50.12 17.71 -2.52
C SER A 356 -51.40 18.24 -1.87
N SER A 357 -51.28 19.29 -1.06
CA SER A 357 -52.35 20.27 -0.90
C SER A 357 -51.76 21.67 -0.82
N SER A 358 -52.26 22.51 -1.72
CA SER A 358 -51.92 23.91 -1.88
C SER A 358 -52.55 24.77 -0.79
N SER A 359 -51.84 25.78 -0.33
CA SER A 359 -52.45 27.10 -0.17
C SER A 359 -51.39 28.19 -0.19
N ALA A 360 -51.68 29.17 -1.03
CA ALA A 360 -50.90 30.35 -1.29
C ALA A 360 -50.82 31.27 -0.07
N ALA A 361 -49.69 31.98 0.06
CA ALA A 361 -49.70 33.35 0.56
C ALA A 361 -48.56 34.14 -0.08
N ILE A 362 -48.96 35.29 -0.60
CA ILE A 362 -48.21 36.27 -1.38
C ILE A 362 -47.34 37.14 -0.44
N VAL A 363 -46.20 37.59 -0.98
CA VAL A 363 -45.19 38.54 -0.45
C VAL A 363 -45.81 39.83 0.14
N PRO A 364 -45.13 40.61 1.01
CA PRO A 364 -44.20 41.63 0.49
C PRO A 364 -42.94 41.91 1.35
N PHE A 365 -41.85 42.22 0.65
CA PHE A 365 -40.68 42.95 1.17
C PHE A 365 -41.06 44.34 1.70
N PRO A 366 -40.34 44.87 2.71
CA PRO A 366 -40.20 46.31 2.92
C PRO A 366 -38.77 46.82 2.57
N PRO A 367 -38.61 48.15 2.43
CA PRO A 367 -37.71 48.75 1.45
C PRO A 367 -36.30 49.05 1.98
N ARG A 368 -35.38 49.23 1.02
CA ARG A 368 -34.10 49.92 1.23
C ARG A 368 -34.33 51.42 1.33
N ASP A 369 -33.80 52.03 2.38
CA ASP A 369 -33.36 53.43 2.51
C ASP A 369 -32.32 53.39 3.67
N ARG A 370 -31.07 53.86 3.61
CA ARG A 370 -30.34 54.83 2.79
C ARG A 370 -28.93 54.32 2.47
#